data_AF-A0A838R1X4-F1
#
_entry.id   AF-A0A838R1X4-F1
#
_cell.length_a   1.000
_cell.length_b   1.000
_cell.length_c   1.000
_cell.angle_alpha   90.00
_cell.angle_beta   90.00
_cell.angle_gamma   90.00
#
_symmetry.space_group_name_H-M   'P 1'
#
loop_
_entity.id
_entity.type
_entity.pdbx_description
1 polymer ?
#
loop_
_entity_poly.entity_id
_entity_poly.type
_entity_poly.pdbx_seq_one_letter_code
_entity_poly.pdbx_strand_id
1 'polypeptide(L)'
;MKEAVRLVDDAQAVAPPGLEIGVTGAAAIGGDLLGAMAQSLRNTEVTTIVAVAIALALIYRSLWLVVVPLGAIAIATLASIDLLAILAEWSRHRGEDAWPEFRVYSTTQIFIIVLMFGAGTDFCLFLIARYRELRGEGMSQRDGVIASVDRVGPALTASAGTTIAGLMMMVFSQFGKFTFSGPAIAISLAIGLVVCLTLAPALLATPIGRQVTANKQSVAGAWFWTAIADRILARPGLVLALSLAVATPLAWYGIDAPVTYDIFSELPPNAASKRGTQLLLQHLPPGEIGPLTVLARLPGQDFASDEGRLKIAELSKRLHDLAGVDKVRSLYRPTGQAPGAVSLFSRSGLMSLAVAGSPLAEETFVSKATGGEVTRITVVLADGPFSPQAVATADRIEHTLNDLRSEPGAAWKEATFEMLGVTSGIRDLQRVTLVDRQRIQILVTLAVFAVILILLRRPVVCLYLIATVVLNYLVTLGLVYLILELIHGPGYPGLDWKAPIFLFVILVAVGQDYNIFLTTRIFEEQQRLGPLAGIHRGLVQTGGIITSCGIIMAATFGSMISGSLPEMAEMGMALALGILLDTFVVRTILVPAFLAMLAKRDYTIACPQMSQMAADDKEKG
;
A
#
# COMPACT_ATOMS: atom_id res chain seq x y z
N MET A 1 11.46 -25.46 7.03
CA MET A 1 10.02 -25.16 6.79
C MET A 1 9.31 -26.21 5.93
N LYS A 2 9.82 -26.62 4.74
CA LYS A 2 9.36 -27.86 4.07
C LYS A 2 9.37 -29.05 5.05
N GLU A 3 10.30 -29.06 5.99
CA GLU A 3 10.36 -30.02 7.10
C GLU A 3 9.18 -29.94 8.08
N ALA A 4 8.63 -28.76 8.41
CA ALA A 4 7.53 -28.64 9.38
C ALA A 4 6.21 -29.14 8.79
N VAL A 5 5.92 -28.80 7.53
CA VAL A 5 4.76 -29.33 6.80
C VAL A 5 4.92 -30.83 6.61
N ARG A 6 6.11 -31.28 6.19
CA ARG A 6 6.42 -32.70 6.04
C ARG A 6 6.30 -33.46 7.37
N LEU A 7 6.72 -32.88 8.49
CA LEU A 7 6.54 -33.44 9.83
C LEU A 7 5.06 -33.62 10.19
N VAL A 8 4.19 -32.66 9.83
CA VAL A 8 2.75 -32.79 10.04
C VAL A 8 2.15 -33.85 9.15
N ASP A 9 2.50 -33.86 7.86
CA ASP A 9 1.98 -34.83 6.90
C ASP A 9 2.45 -36.26 7.24
N ASP A 10 3.71 -36.41 7.63
CA ASP A 10 4.28 -37.68 8.10
C ASP A 10 3.63 -38.12 9.42
N ALA A 11 3.37 -37.21 10.36
CA ALA A 11 2.66 -37.52 11.60
C ALA A 11 1.19 -37.90 11.36
N GLN A 12 0.52 -37.21 10.44
CA GLN A 12 -0.86 -37.47 10.05
C GLN A 12 -1.00 -38.81 9.34
N ALA A 13 0.01 -39.25 8.58
CA ALA A 13 0.01 -40.54 7.89
C ALA A 13 0.07 -41.75 8.85
N VAL A 14 0.60 -41.56 10.06
CA VAL A 14 0.71 -42.60 11.10
C VAL A 14 -0.36 -42.40 12.20
N ALA A 15 -1.17 -41.35 12.10
CA ALA A 15 -2.19 -41.02 13.07
C ALA A 15 -3.38 -42.01 13.02
N PRO A 16 -4.01 -42.31 14.17
CA PRO A 16 -5.25 -43.09 14.20
C PRO A 16 -6.36 -42.46 13.34
N PRO A 17 -7.30 -43.26 12.79
CA PRO A 17 -8.43 -42.73 12.05
C PRO A 17 -9.22 -41.71 12.88
N GLY A 18 -9.37 -40.49 12.36
CA GLY A 18 -10.11 -39.40 13.01
C GLY A 18 -9.29 -38.45 13.88
N LEU A 19 -7.98 -38.70 14.08
CA LEU A 19 -7.11 -37.73 14.75
C LEU A 19 -6.60 -36.70 13.75
N GLU A 20 -6.94 -35.42 13.92
CA GLU A 20 -6.40 -34.32 13.12
C GLU A 20 -5.20 -33.68 13.82
N ILE A 21 -4.09 -33.53 13.09
CA ILE A 21 -2.85 -32.92 13.58
C ILE A 21 -2.61 -31.62 12.83
N GLY A 22 -2.44 -30.53 13.57
CA GLY A 22 -2.09 -29.21 13.04
C GLY A 22 -0.84 -28.66 13.72
N VAL A 23 -0.12 -27.79 13.02
CA VAL A 23 1.01 -27.04 13.58
C VAL A 23 0.70 -25.55 13.49
N THR A 24 1.01 -24.80 14.53
CA THR A 24 0.86 -23.35 14.60
C THR A 24 1.90 -22.74 15.56
N GLY A 25 1.82 -21.44 15.81
CA GLY A 25 2.76 -20.66 16.60
C GLY A 25 3.63 -19.75 15.73
N ALA A 26 4.35 -18.84 16.38
CA ALA A 26 5.09 -17.77 15.70
C ALA A 26 6.08 -18.29 14.63
N ALA A 27 6.78 -19.40 14.90
CA ALA A 27 7.72 -19.99 13.95
C ALA A 27 7.02 -20.61 12.73
N ALA A 28 5.88 -21.28 12.92
CA ALA A 28 5.11 -21.89 11.84
C ALA A 28 4.45 -20.82 10.95
N ILE A 29 3.81 -19.83 11.58
CA ILE A 29 3.19 -18.68 10.91
C ILE A 29 4.23 -17.88 10.13
N GLY A 30 5.36 -17.53 10.77
CA GLY A 30 6.45 -16.79 10.13
C GLY A 30 7.07 -17.58 8.97
N GLY A 31 7.19 -18.91 9.11
CA GLY A 31 7.61 -19.79 8.03
C GLY A 31 6.65 -19.72 6.83
N ASP A 32 5.36 -19.96 7.05
CA ASP A 32 4.32 -19.92 6.00
C ASP A 32 4.30 -18.58 5.28
N LEU A 33 4.41 -17.49 6.04
CA LEU A 33 4.48 -16.13 5.50
C LEU A 33 5.72 -15.93 4.61
N LEU A 34 6.92 -16.27 5.10
CA LEU A 34 8.16 -16.11 4.32
C LEU A 34 8.19 -16.98 3.07
N GLY A 35 7.68 -18.22 3.16
CA GLY A 35 7.55 -19.13 2.02
C GLY A 35 6.59 -18.58 0.96
N ALA A 36 5.43 -18.09 1.39
CA ALA A 36 4.44 -17.47 0.52
C ALA A 36 4.95 -16.13 -0.07
N MET A 37 5.73 -15.35 0.67
CA MET A 37 6.38 -14.14 0.14
C MET A 37 7.35 -14.46 -0.99
N ALA A 38 8.23 -15.46 -0.80
CA ALA A 38 9.18 -15.87 -1.83
C ALA A 38 8.50 -16.43 -3.09
N GLN A 39 7.40 -17.16 -2.92
CA GLN A 39 6.60 -17.65 -4.05
C GLN A 39 5.86 -16.50 -4.75
N SER A 40 5.29 -15.56 -3.99
CA SER A 40 4.60 -14.38 -4.53
C SER A 40 5.54 -13.51 -5.35
N LEU A 41 6.78 -13.31 -4.89
CA LEU A 41 7.80 -12.56 -5.63
C LEU A 41 8.05 -13.17 -7.01
N ARG A 42 8.33 -14.49 -7.08
CA ARG A 42 8.57 -15.19 -8.35
C ARG A 42 7.34 -15.18 -9.26
N ASN A 43 6.15 -15.46 -8.72
CA ASN A 43 4.92 -15.46 -9.51
C ASN A 43 4.64 -14.09 -10.11
N THR A 44 4.75 -13.04 -9.29
CA THR A 44 4.50 -11.65 -9.73
C THR A 44 5.51 -11.24 -10.78
N GLU A 45 6.79 -11.55 -10.61
CA GLU A 45 7.84 -11.24 -11.59
C GLU A 45 7.55 -11.86 -12.97
N VAL A 46 7.33 -13.18 -13.02
CA VAL A 46 7.04 -13.89 -14.28
C VAL A 46 5.74 -13.38 -14.90
N THR A 47 4.69 -13.21 -14.09
CA THR A 47 3.39 -12.74 -14.58
C THR A 47 3.48 -11.31 -15.10
N THR A 48 4.25 -10.43 -14.46
CA THR A 48 4.46 -9.05 -14.91
C THR A 48 5.15 -9.02 -16.26
N ILE A 49 6.26 -9.75 -16.41
CA ILE A 49 7.02 -9.79 -17.67
C ILE A 49 6.12 -10.28 -18.81
N VAL A 50 5.36 -11.35 -18.58
CA VAL A 50 4.44 -11.92 -19.58
C VAL A 50 3.30 -10.95 -19.88
N ALA A 51 2.68 -10.35 -18.88
CA ALA A 51 1.57 -9.40 -19.05
C ALA A 51 2.01 -8.17 -19.86
N VAL A 52 3.16 -7.59 -19.53
CA VAL A 52 3.74 -6.45 -20.28
C VAL A 52 4.09 -6.88 -21.70
N ALA A 53 4.73 -8.03 -21.89
CA ALA A 53 5.07 -8.52 -23.22
C ALA A 53 3.83 -8.71 -24.10
N ILE A 54 2.76 -9.28 -23.56
CA ILE A 54 1.47 -9.45 -24.26
C ILE A 54 0.86 -8.09 -24.57
N ALA A 55 0.78 -7.19 -23.60
CA ALA A 55 0.20 -5.86 -23.80
C ALA A 55 0.96 -5.06 -24.88
N LEU A 56 2.30 -5.04 -24.83
CA LEU A 56 3.14 -4.42 -25.84
C LEU A 56 2.97 -5.06 -27.21
N ALA A 57 2.92 -6.39 -27.28
CA ALA A 57 2.73 -7.12 -28.53
C ALA A 57 1.37 -6.78 -29.18
N LEU A 58 0.31 -6.67 -28.37
CA LEU A 58 -1.03 -6.28 -28.82
C LEU A 58 -1.07 -4.82 -29.32
N ILE A 59 -0.42 -3.90 -28.60
CA ILE A 59 -0.41 -2.46 -28.90
C ILE A 59 0.43 -2.16 -30.16
N TYR A 60 1.64 -2.72 -30.25
CA TYR A 60 2.58 -2.39 -31.33
C TYR A 60 2.54 -3.34 -32.51
N ARG A 61 1.96 -4.54 -32.36
CA ARG A 61 1.91 -5.59 -33.40
C ARG A 61 3.28 -5.88 -34.03
N SER A 62 4.36 -5.67 -33.29
CA SER A 62 5.74 -5.87 -33.74
C SER A 62 6.60 -6.36 -32.59
N LEU A 63 7.25 -7.52 -32.76
CA LEU A 63 8.06 -8.16 -31.72
C LEU A 63 9.27 -7.32 -31.31
N TRP A 64 9.88 -6.59 -32.26
CA TRP A 64 11.06 -5.78 -31.99
C TRP A 64 10.77 -4.54 -31.11
N LEU A 65 9.55 -4.02 -31.20
CA LEU A 65 9.08 -2.91 -30.35
C LEU A 65 8.75 -3.37 -28.92
N VAL A 66 8.62 -4.67 -28.69
CA VAL A 66 8.43 -5.27 -27.36
C VAL A 66 9.78 -5.50 -26.68
N VAL A 67 10.78 -5.96 -27.43
CA VAL A 67 12.10 -6.32 -26.90
C VAL A 67 12.85 -5.10 -26.35
N VAL A 68 12.78 -3.94 -27.01
CA VAL A 68 13.54 -2.75 -26.58
C VAL A 68 13.10 -2.24 -25.19
N PRO A 69 11.80 -1.96 -24.93
CA PRO A 69 11.34 -1.58 -23.60
C PRO A 69 11.61 -2.67 -22.56
N LEU A 70 11.24 -3.92 -22.83
CA LEU A 70 11.40 -5.01 -21.86
C LEU A 70 12.86 -5.25 -21.49
N GLY A 71 13.77 -5.22 -22.47
CA GLY A 71 15.20 -5.41 -22.23
C GLY A 71 15.78 -4.26 -21.41
N ALA A 72 15.45 -3.01 -21.76
CA ALA A 72 15.91 -1.84 -21.01
C ALA A 72 15.43 -1.90 -19.54
N ILE A 73 14.16 -2.23 -19.34
CA ILE A 73 13.53 -2.28 -18.01
C ILE A 73 13.97 -3.48 -17.18
N ALA A 74 14.21 -4.64 -17.80
CA ALA A 74 14.81 -5.78 -17.11
C ALA A 74 16.21 -5.42 -16.59
N ILE A 75 17.05 -4.79 -17.42
CA ILE A 75 18.38 -4.32 -17.02
C ILE A 75 18.28 -3.27 -15.91
N ALA A 76 17.36 -2.31 -16.03
CA ALA A 76 17.12 -1.31 -14.99
C ALA A 76 16.71 -1.94 -13.65
N THR A 77 15.84 -2.95 -13.69
CA THR A 77 15.37 -3.65 -12.49
C THR A 77 16.52 -4.40 -11.81
N LEU A 78 17.31 -5.15 -12.58
CA LEU A 78 18.48 -5.87 -12.05
C LEU A 78 19.51 -4.91 -11.44
N ALA A 79 19.87 -3.85 -12.18
CA ALA A 79 20.80 -2.83 -11.69
C ALA A 79 20.27 -2.12 -10.43
N SER A 80 18.96 -1.90 -10.33
CA SER A 80 18.34 -1.29 -9.15
C SER A 80 18.44 -2.21 -7.94
N ILE A 81 18.09 -3.49 -8.09
CA ILE A 81 18.16 -4.47 -6.99
C ILE A 81 19.60 -4.60 -6.47
N ASP A 82 20.58 -4.71 -7.38
CA ASP A 82 22.00 -4.82 -7.01
C ASP A 82 22.50 -3.56 -6.31
N LEU A 83 22.15 -2.36 -6.82
CA LEU A 83 22.53 -1.11 -6.17
C LEU A 83 21.91 -0.98 -4.77
N LEU A 84 20.62 -1.34 -4.62
CA LEU A 84 19.94 -1.30 -3.33
C LEU A 84 20.55 -2.30 -2.34
N ALA A 85 21.00 -3.46 -2.81
CA ALA A 85 21.73 -4.43 -1.99
C ALA A 85 23.07 -3.84 -1.51
N ILE A 86 23.83 -3.20 -2.42
CA ILE A 86 25.09 -2.51 -2.08
C ILE A 86 24.83 -1.40 -1.06
N LEU A 87 23.79 -0.58 -1.24
CA LEU A 87 23.44 0.50 -0.31
C LEU A 87 23.04 -0.04 1.07
N ALA A 88 22.28 -1.14 1.12
CA ALA A 88 21.88 -1.78 2.37
C ALA A 88 23.09 -2.39 3.09
N GLU A 89 24.00 -3.03 2.36
CA GLU A 89 25.24 -3.58 2.92
C GLU A 89 26.18 -2.47 3.40
N TRP A 90 26.33 -1.40 2.63
CA TRP A 90 27.10 -0.21 2.99
C TRP A 90 26.55 0.47 4.25
N SER A 91 25.23 0.58 4.37
CA SER A 91 24.58 1.10 5.58
C SER A 91 24.84 0.21 6.78
N ARG A 92 24.71 -1.12 6.63
CA ARG A 92 24.99 -2.09 7.70
C ARG A 92 26.43 -1.99 8.22
N HIS A 93 27.42 -1.77 7.34
CA HIS A 93 28.83 -1.64 7.73
C HIS A 93 29.14 -0.38 8.55
N ARG A 94 28.35 0.69 8.44
CA ARG A 94 28.56 1.92 9.24
C ARG A 94 27.96 1.85 10.66
N GLY A 95 27.28 0.76 11.00
CA GLY A 95 26.58 0.59 12.28
C GLY A 95 25.12 1.05 12.21
N GLU A 96 24.25 0.45 13.04
CA GLU A 96 22.81 0.71 13.02
C GLU A 96 22.45 2.17 13.35
N ASP A 97 23.33 2.90 14.06
CA ASP A 97 23.11 4.30 14.45
C ASP A 97 23.60 5.33 13.39
N ALA A 98 24.20 4.88 12.29
CA ALA A 98 24.82 5.78 11.32
C ALA A 98 23.81 6.28 10.26
N TRP A 99 23.51 7.58 10.28
CA TRP A 99 22.69 8.21 9.24
C TRP A 99 23.42 8.33 7.89
N PRO A 100 22.77 8.11 6.74
CA PRO A 100 21.45 7.51 6.58
C PRO A 100 21.47 5.98 6.74
N GLU A 101 20.48 5.44 7.45
CA GLU A 101 20.21 4.01 7.52
C GLU A 101 19.46 3.55 6.27
N PHE A 102 19.72 2.34 5.78
CA PHE A 102 19.03 1.78 4.61
C PHE A 102 18.77 0.29 4.76
N ARG A 103 17.49 -0.12 4.64
CA ARG A 103 17.06 -1.53 4.70
C ARG A 103 16.16 -1.86 3.51
N VAL A 104 16.26 -3.08 2.99
CA VAL A 104 15.39 -3.55 1.89
C VAL A 104 14.46 -4.64 2.43
N TYR A 105 13.15 -4.47 2.24
CA TYR A 105 12.14 -5.46 2.60
C TYR A 105 11.66 -6.22 1.36
N SER A 106 11.26 -7.48 1.54
CA SER A 106 10.75 -8.32 0.45
C SER A 106 9.50 -7.74 -0.20
N THR A 107 8.60 -7.13 0.57
CA THR A 107 7.40 -6.44 0.02
C THR A 107 7.78 -5.28 -0.89
N THR A 108 8.85 -4.54 -0.56
CA THR A 108 9.38 -3.44 -1.38
C THR A 108 9.86 -3.94 -2.74
N GLN A 109 10.48 -5.12 -2.79
CA GLN A 109 10.98 -5.70 -4.04
C GLN A 109 9.86 -5.99 -5.04
N ILE A 110 8.69 -6.46 -4.55
CA ILE A 110 7.51 -6.68 -5.40
C ILE A 110 7.09 -5.37 -6.07
N PHE A 111 6.99 -4.28 -5.30
CA PHE A 111 6.66 -2.96 -5.84
C PHE A 111 7.72 -2.43 -6.80
N ILE A 112 9.01 -2.65 -6.53
CA ILE A 112 10.09 -2.26 -7.46
C ILE A 112 9.89 -2.95 -8.81
N ILE A 113 9.69 -4.27 -8.83
CA ILE A 113 9.49 -5.02 -10.08
C ILE A 113 8.25 -4.51 -10.81
N VAL A 114 7.10 -4.48 -10.14
CA VAL A 114 5.82 -4.12 -10.77
C VAL A 114 5.83 -2.68 -11.28
N LEU A 115 6.34 -1.74 -10.49
CA LEU A 115 6.36 -0.33 -10.86
C LEU A 115 7.41 -0.04 -11.94
N MET A 116 8.59 -0.68 -11.90
CA MET A 116 9.59 -0.55 -12.95
C MET A 116 9.07 -1.08 -14.28
N PHE A 117 8.39 -2.23 -14.27
CA PHE A 117 7.79 -2.78 -15.48
C PHE A 117 6.55 -2.02 -15.96
N GLY A 118 5.80 -1.36 -15.07
CA GLY A 118 4.73 -0.45 -15.45
C GLY A 118 5.28 0.89 -15.96
N ALA A 119 5.63 1.76 -15.01
CA ALA A 119 6.06 3.13 -15.28
C ALA A 119 7.32 3.20 -16.15
N GLY A 120 8.30 2.31 -15.93
CA GLY A 120 9.51 2.28 -16.75
C GLY A 120 9.23 1.88 -18.20
N THR A 121 8.32 0.93 -18.43
CA THR A 121 7.88 0.62 -19.80
C THR A 121 7.21 1.83 -20.41
N ASP A 122 6.33 2.52 -19.67
CA ASP A 122 5.65 3.74 -20.14
C ASP A 122 6.63 4.83 -20.58
N PHE A 123 7.74 5.00 -19.85
CA PHE A 123 8.80 5.92 -20.25
C PHE A 123 9.37 5.57 -21.64
N CYS A 124 9.62 4.29 -21.87
CA CYS A 124 10.09 3.80 -23.16
C CYS A 124 9.02 3.97 -24.26
N LEU A 125 7.73 3.81 -23.94
CA LEU A 125 6.62 3.98 -24.89
C LEU A 125 6.58 5.41 -25.45
N PHE A 126 6.67 6.42 -24.58
CA PHE A 126 6.62 7.81 -25.01
C PHE A 126 7.81 8.16 -25.92
N LEU A 127 9.00 7.70 -25.54
CA LEU A 127 10.20 7.88 -26.35
C LEU A 127 10.06 7.21 -27.73
N ILE A 128 9.63 5.94 -27.76
CA ILE A 128 9.43 5.16 -28.99
C ILE A 128 8.33 5.75 -29.85
N ALA A 129 7.21 6.19 -29.26
CA ALA A 129 6.11 6.83 -29.96
C ALA A 129 6.59 8.08 -30.69
N ARG A 130 7.40 8.91 -30.02
CA ARG A 130 7.99 10.10 -30.63
C ARG A 130 9.00 9.77 -31.72
N TYR A 131 9.88 8.80 -31.48
CA TYR A 131 10.82 8.32 -32.49
C TYR A 131 10.08 7.84 -33.76
N ARG A 132 8.97 7.09 -33.60
CA ARG A 132 8.13 6.63 -34.71
C ARG A 132 7.47 7.76 -35.49
N GLU A 133 7.01 8.79 -34.79
CA GLU A 133 6.43 9.99 -35.41
C GLU A 133 7.47 10.72 -36.28
N LEU A 134 8.67 11.00 -35.73
CA LEU A 134 9.75 11.68 -36.44
C LEU A 134 10.27 10.88 -37.64
N ARG A 135 10.32 9.55 -37.53
CA ARG A 135 10.63 8.66 -38.66
C ARG A 135 9.54 8.67 -39.73
N GLY A 136 8.28 8.90 -39.34
CA GLY A 136 7.17 9.12 -40.27
C GLY A 136 7.24 10.44 -41.02
N GLU A 137 7.82 11.47 -40.40
CA GLU A 137 8.13 12.77 -41.03
C GLU A 137 9.36 12.72 -41.96
N GLY A 138 9.99 11.55 -42.12
CA GLY A 138 11.12 11.34 -43.03
C GLY A 138 12.51 11.60 -42.43
N MET A 139 12.62 11.86 -41.12
CA MET A 139 13.93 12.05 -40.47
C MET A 139 14.79 10.77 -40.52
N SER A 140 16.12 10.91 -40.57
CA SER A 140 17.05 9.77 -40.51
C SER A 140 16.97 9.03 -39.16
N GLN A 141 17.51 7.80 -39.07
CA GLN A 141 17.47 7.03 -37.83
C GLN A 141 18.19 7.74 -36.69
N ARG A 142 19.42 8.23 -36.93
CA ARG A 142 20.21 8.95 -35.91
C ARG A 142 19.52 10.25 -35.49
N ASP A 143 19.13 11.07 -36.46
CA ASP A 143 18.51 12.37 -36.15
C ASP A 143 17.15 12.18 -35.47
N GLY A 144 16.39 11.16 -35.85
CA GLY A 144 15.14 10.79 -35.20
C GLY A 144 15.32 10.38 -33.75
N VAL A 145 16.36 9.60 -33.42
CA VAL A 145 16.67 9.22 -32.03
C VAL A 145 17.07 10.46 -31.22
N ILE A 146 18.00 11.28 -31.72
CA ILE A 146 18.45 12.49 -31.02
C ILE A 146 17.27 13.44 -30.77
N ALA A 147 16.51 13.76 -31.81
CA ALA A 147 15.36 14.66 -31.69
C ALA A 147 14.23 14.08 -30.83
N SER A 148 14.10 12.75 -30.70
CA SER A 148 13.13 12.14 -29.80
C SER A 148 13.50 12.38 -28.33
N VAL A 149 14.78 12.21 -27.97
CA VAL A 149 15.28 12.46 -26.62
C VAL A 149 15.20 13.95 -26.28
N ASP A 150 15.60 14.83 -27.20
CA ASP A 150 15.57 16.28 -26.95
C ASP A 150 14.15 16.81 -26.72
N ARG A 151 13.16 16.28 -27.46
CA ARG A 151 11.77 16.76 -27.39
C ARG A 151 10.97 16.14 -26.25
N VAL A 152 11.20 14.87 -25.90
CA VAL A 152 10.42 14.15 -24.88
C VAL A 152 11.14 14.03 -23.55
N GLY A 153 12.47 14.01 -23.55
CA GLY A 153 13.29 13.82 -22.36
C GLY A 153 12.97 14.81 -21.22
N PRO A 154 12.85 16.12 -21.47
CA PRO A 154 12.49 17.07 -20.40
C PRO A 154 11.11 16.79 -19.78
N ALA A 155 10.11 16.48 -20.60
CA ALA A 155 8.76 16.14 -20.12
C ALA A 155 8.77 14.82 -19.35
N LEU A 156 9.53 13.82 -19.82
CA LEU A 156 9.68 12.53 -19.17
C LEU A 156 10.38 12.63 -17.82
N THR A 157 11.45 13.41 -17.73
CA THR A 157 12.17 13.66 -16.47
C THR A 157 11.30 14.44 -15.49
N ALA A 158 10.53 15.42 -15.96
CA ALA A 158 9.58 16.16 -15.12
C ALA A 158 8.50 15.24 -14.56
N SER A 159 7.95 14.37 -15.41
CA SER A 159 6.97 13.33 -15.07
C SER A 159 7.52 12.39 -14.00
N ALA A 160 8.58 11.65 -14.31
CA ALA A 160 9.23 10.73 -13.38
C ALA A 160 9.69 11.44 -12.08
N GLY A 161 10.13 12.68 -12.18
CA GLY A 161 10.51 13.53 -11.04
C GLY A 161 9.38 13.75 -10.05
N THR A 162 8.12 13.88 -10.50
CA THR A 162 6.96 13.96 -9.59
C THR A 162 6.80 12.67 -8.78
N THR A 163 6.86 11.52 -9.45
CA THR A 163 6.71 10.22 -8.82
C THR A 163 7.85 9.95 -7.83
N ILE A 164 9.09 10.24 -8.22
CA ILE A 164 10.29 10.10 -7.38
C ILE A 164 10.18 11.01 -6.15
N ALA A 165 9.82 12.28 -6.33
CA ALA A 165 9.67 13.22 -5.22
C ALA A 165 8.58 12.78 -4.23
N GLY A 166 7.43 12.31 -4.74
CA GLY A 166 6.36 11.76 -3.92
C GLY A 166 6.82 10.57 -3.08
N LEU A 167 7.41 9.55 -3.71
CA LEU A 167 7.91 8.35 -3.00
C LEU A 167 9.02 8.67 -1.99
N MET A 168 9.90 9.64 -2.29
CA MET A 168 10.96 10.07 -1.37
C MET A 168 10.39 10.68 -0.07
N MET A 169 9.19 11.28 -0.09
CA MET A 169 8.58 11.84 1.13
C MET A 169 8.25 10.79 2.20
N MET A 170 8.18 9.50 1.83
CA MET A 170 7.96 8.44 2.81
C MET A 170 9.13 8.31 3.80
N VAL A 171 10.32 8.88 3.52
CA VAL A 171 11.46 8.90 4.45
C VAL A 171 11.15 9.57 5.79
N PHE A 172 10.11 10.40 5.86
CA PHE A 172 9.67 11.06 7.10
C PHE A 172 8.72 10.22 7.96
N SER A 173 8.45 8.98 7.55
CA SER A 173 7.63 8.03 8.32
C SER A 173 8.44 7.42 9.47
N GLN A 174 7.77 6.98 10.53
CA GLN A 174 8.39 6.32 11.68
C GLN A 174 8.52 4.80 11.49
N PHE A 175 7.56 4.19 10.79
CA PHE A 175 7.55 2.77 10.55
C PHE A 175 8.55 2.41 9.46
N GLY A 176 9.61 1.67 9.82
CA GLY A 176 10.73 1.38 8.93
C GLY A 176 10.34 0.82 7.57
N LYS A 177 9.27 0.00 7.47
CA LYS A 177 8.80 -0.49 6.17
C LYS A 177 8.43 0.66 5.22
N PHE A 178 7.84 1.75 5.70
CA PHE A 178 7.51 2.90 4.86
C PHE A 178 8.72 3.80 4.62
N THR A 179 9.47 4.10 5.68
CA THR A 179 10.68 4.93 5.66
C THR A 179 11.68 4.46 4.61
N PHE A 180 11.89 3.14 4.50
CA PHE A 180 12.85 2.57 3.56
C PHE A 180 12.22 2.18 2.20
N SER A 181 10.94 1.81 2.14
CA SER A 181 10.32 1.41 0.86
C SER A 181 10.20 2.54 -0.14
N GLY A 182 9.75 3.72 0.29
CA GLY A 182 9.55 4.85 -0.62
C GLY A 182 10.84 5.27 -1.34
N PRO A 183 11.92 5.57 -0.60
CA PRO A 183 13.22 5.87 -1.20
C PRO A 183 13.78 4.74 -2.07
N ALA A 184 13.62 3.47 -1.68
CA ALA A 184 14.08 2.35 -2.50
C ALA A 184 13.37 2.30 -3.87
N ILE A 185 12.04 2.49 -3.88
CA ILE A 185 11.26 2.54 -5.12
C ILE A 185 11.62 3.80 -5.93
N ALA A 186 11.80 4.94 -5.28
CA ALA A 186 12.19 6.20 -5.93
C ALA A 186 13.57 6.11 -6.61
N ILE A 187 14.57 5.53 -5.94
CA ILE A 187 15.90 5.27 -6.51
C ILE A 187 15.79 4.33 -7.70
N SER A 188 14.99 3.27 -7.58
CA SER A 188 14.75 2.34 -8.68
C SER A 188 14.18 3.08 -9.89
N LEU A 189 13.13 3.89 -9.71
CA LEU A 189 12.54 4.69 -10.80
C LEU A 189 13.54 5.69 -11.40
N ALA A 190 14.41 6.30 -10.60
CA ALA A 190 15.46 7.18 -11.10
C ALA A 190 16.43 6.42 -12.02
N ILE A 191 16.81 5.19 -11.64
CA ILE A 191 17.63 4.31 -12.49
C ILE A 191 16.86 3.94 -13.76
N GLY A 192 15.58 3.59 -13.64
CA GLY A 192 14.69 3.32 -14.78
C GLY A 192 14.64 4.49 -15.76
N LEU A 193 14.53 5.72 -15.27
CA LEU A 193 14.57 6.94 -16.09
C LEU A 193 15.91 7.11 -16.79
N VAL A 194 17.03 6.95 -16.06
CA VAL A 194 18.39 7.04 -16.65
C VAL A 194 18.57 6.00 -17.74
N VAL A 195 18.18 4.74 -17.49
CA VAL A 195 18.25 3.66 -18.48
C VAL A 195 17.34 3.94 -19.68
N CYS A 196 16.13 4.45 -19.45
CA CYS A 196 15.22 4.85 -20.53
C CYS A 196 15.78 5.99 -21.38
N LEU A 197 16.50 6.95 -20.80
CA LEU A 197 17.08 8.09 -21.53
C LEU A 197 18.44 7.79 -22.17
N THR A 198 19.03 6.63 -21.88
CA THR A 198 20.37 6.25 -22.39
C THR A 198 20.33 4.97 -23.20
N LEU A 199 19.96 3.86 -22.57
CA LEU A 199 19.98 2.52 -23.16
C LEU A 199 18.87 2.34 -24.20
N ALA A 200 17.64 2.82 -23.94
CA ALA A 200 16.56 2.67 -24.92
C ALA A 200 16.87 3.40 -26.25
N PRO A 201 17.33 4.67 -26.26
CA PRO A 201 17.85 5.33 -27.45
C PRO A 201 19.01 4.58 -28.11
N ALA A 202 19.95 4.05 -27.32
CA ALA A 202 21.07 3.28 -27.84
C ALA A 202 20.61 2.02 -28.58
N LEU A 203 19.62 1.29 -28.03
CA LEU A 203 18.99 0.15 -28.68
C LEU A 203 18.23 0.55 -29.95
N LEU A 204 17.53 1.69 -29.94
CA LEU A 204 16.88 2.25 -31.13
C LEU A 204 17.88 2.74 -32.20
N ALA A 205 19.12 3.04 -31.84
CA ALA A 205 20.16 3.39 -32.81
C ALA A 205 20.74 2.15 -33.54
N THR A 206 20.48 0.94 -33.04
CA THR A 206 20.94 -0.33 -33.67
C THR A 206 20.03 -0.77 -34.83
N PRO A 207 20.33 -1.87 -35.55
CA PRO A 207 19.44 -2.41 -36.61
C PRO A 207 18.02 -2.72 -36.13
N ILE A 208 17.82 -2.95 -34.82
CA ILE A 208 16.50 -3.15 -34.22
C ILE A 208 15.61 -1.92 -34.46
N GLY A 209 16.16 -0.72 -34.27
CA GLY A 209 15.42 0.53 -34.51
C GLY A 209 15.19 0.87 -35.99
N ARG A 210 15.89 0.20 -36.92
CA ARG A 210 15.65 0.34 -38.36
C ARG A 210 14.37 -0.40 -38.79
N GLN A 211 14.01 -1.47 -38.08
CA GLN A 211 12.77 -2.23 -38.32
C GLN A 211 11.52 -1.53 -37.75
N VAL A 212 11.72 -0.47 -36.97
CA VAL A 212 10.63 0.36 -36.45
C VAL A 212 10.06 1.18 -37.59
N THR A 213 8.98 0.69 -38.17
CA THR A 213 8.31 1.32 -39.31
C THR A 213 7.70 2.66 -38.91
N ALA A 214 7.83 3.64 -39.81
CA ALA A 214 7.09 4.89 -39.79
C ALA A 214 5.61 4.62 -39.53
N ASN A 215 5.03 5.40 -38.62
CA ASN A 215 3.64 5.21 -38.25
C ASN A 215 2.73 5.74 -39.35
N LYS A 216 2.21 4.85 -40.22
CA LYS A 216 0.95 5.09 -40.95
C LYS A 216 -0.24 4.71 -40.07
N GLN A 217 -0.26 5.07 -38.79
CA GLN A 217 -1.51 4.94 -38.03
C GLN A 217 -2.50 5.94 -38.59
N SER A 218 -3.36 5.47 -39.50
CA SER A 218 -4.76 5.86 -39.43
C SER A 218 -5.16 5.60 -37.99
N VAL A 219 -5.54 6.63 -37.27
CA VAL A 219 -5.91 6.56 -35.87
C VAL A 219 -7.07 5.56 -35.72
N ALA A 220 -6.76 4.29 -35.48
CA ALA A 220 -7.76 3.30 -35.13
C ALA A 220 -8.34 3.75 -33.78
N GLY A 221 -9.57 4.25 -33.79
CA GLY A 221 -10.18 4.92 -32.65
C GLY A 221 -10.17 6.45 -32.67
N ALA A 222 -9.71 7.13 -33.75
CA ALA A 222 -9.88 8.59 -33.86
C ALA A 222 -11.33 8.97 -33.69
N TRP A 223 -12.22 8.23 -34.36
CA TRP A 223 -13.66 8.43 -34.29
C TRP A 223 -14.19 8.31 -32.85
N PHE A 224 -13.62 7.41 -32.05
CA PHE A 224 -13.99 7.21 -30.65
C PHE A 224 -13.53 8.39 -29.79
N TRP A 225 -12.27 8.82 -29.95
CA TRP A 225 -11.73 9.95 -29.23
C TRP A 225 -12.34 11.29 -29.64
N THR A 226 -12.67 11.47 -30.92
CA THR A 226 -13.41 12.65 -31.39
C THR A 226 -14.82 12.65 -30.80
N ALA A 227 -15.52 11.51 -30.81
CA ALA A 227 -16.85 11.42 -30.21
C ALA A 227 -16.86 11.73 -28.70
N ILE A 228 -15.84 11.28 -27.96
CA ILE A 228 -15.67 11.63 -26.55
C ILE A 228 -15.40 13.13 -26.39
N ALA A 229 -14.44 13.67 -27.15
CA ALA A 229 -14.07 15.08 -27.11
C ALA A 229 -15.26 15.99 -27.40
N ASP A 230 -16.02 15.70 -28.46
CA ASP A 230 -17.18 16.47 -28.89
C ASP A 230 -18.26 16.49 -27.81
N ARG A 231 -18.56 15.34 -27.19
CA ARG A 231 -19.55 15.25 -26.11
C ARG A 231 -19.13 16.04 -24.86
N ILE A 232 -17.86 15.94 -24.46
CA ILE A 232 -17.32 16.68 -23.32
C ILE A 232 -17.38 18.19 -23.58
N LEU A 233 -16.96 18.63 -24.76
CA LEU A 233 -16.89 20.06 -25.11
C LEU A 233 -18.28 20.68 -25.32
N ALA A 234 -19.27 19.88 -25.76
CA ALA A 234 -20.64 20.33 -25.91
C ALA A 234 -21.26 20.77 -24.57
N ARG A 235 -21.15 19.95 -23.52
CA ARG A 235 -21.76 20.23 -22.20
C ARG A 235 -20.81 19.89 -21.03
N PRO A 236 -19.71 20.64 -20.86
CA PRO A 236 -18.65 20.28 -19.91
C PRO A 236 -19.13 20.30 -18.46
N GLY A 237 -20.00 21.24 -18.06
CA GLY A 237 -20.53 21.30 -16.70
C GLY A 237 -21.45 20.14 -16.33
N LEU A 238 -22.27 19.68 -17.28
CA LEU A 238 -23.17 18.54 -17.04
C LEU A 238 -22.37 17.23 -16.95
N VAL A 239 -21.39 17.04 -17.83
CA VAL A 239 -20.51 15.87 -17.79
C VAL A 239 -19.75 15.81 -16.47
N LEU A 240 -19.17 16.93 -16.03
CA LEU A 240 -18.47 17.01 -14.75
C LEU A 240 -19.40 16.68 -13.57
N ALA A 241 -20.61 17.26 -13.55
CA ALA A 241 -21.59 17.02 -12.48
C ALA A 241 -22.03 15.55 -12.42
N LEU A 242 -22.30 14.91 -13.56
CA LEU A 242 -22.67 13.50 -13.61
C LEU A 242 -21.51 12.59 -13.17
N SER A 243 -20.29 12.86 -13.62
CA SER A 243 -19.12 12.08 -13.21
C SER A 243 -18.88 12.19 -11.71
N LEU A 244 -19.00 13.39 -11.14
CA LEU A 244 -18.91 13.60 -9.69
C LEU A 244 -20.05 12.89 -8.95
N ALA A 245 -21.30 12.97 -9.44
CA ALA A 245 -22.44 12.29 -8.82
C ALA A 245 -22.28 10.77 -8.74
N VAL A 246 -21.64 10.14 -9.74
CA VAL A 246 -21.31 8.71 -9.71
C VAL A 246 -20.13 8.42 -8.77
N ALA A 247 -19.14 9.30 -8.72
CA ALA A 247 -17.96 9.14 -7.88
C ALA A 247 -18.26 9.33 -6.38
N THR A 248 -19.12 10.27 -6.01
CA THR A 248 -19.34 10.65 -4.60
C THR A 248 -19.81 9.50 -3.71
N PRO A 249 -20.79 8.64 -4.09
CA PRO A 249 -21.19 7.51 -3.25
C PRO A 249 -20.06 6.51 -3.02
N LEU A 250 -19.27 6.20 -4.06
CA LEU A 250 -18.12 5.29 -3.95
C LEU A 250 -17.00 5.90 -3.11
N ALA A 251 -16.73 7.19 -3.29
CA ALA A 251 -15.75 7.91 -2.49
C ALA A 251 -16.17 7.98 -1.02
N TRP A 252 -17.46 8.20 -0.74
CA TRP A 252 -18.00 8.17 0.62
C TRP A 252 -17.80 6.80 1.26
N TYR A 253 -18.11 5.72 0.54
CA TYR A 253 -17.88 4.36 1.01
C TYR A 253 -16.39 4.07 1.28
N GLY A 254 -15.50 4.67 0.49
CA GLY A 254 -14.06 4.55 0.67
C GLY A 254 -13.50 5.28 1.90
N ILE A 255 -14.12 6.36 2.36
CA ILE A 255 -13.65 7.11 3.55
C ILE A 255 -13.72 6.23 4.80
N ASP A 256 -14.80 5.47 4.94
CA ASP A 256 -15.08 4.62 6.11
C ASP A 256 -14.67 3.16 5.89
N ALA A 257 -13.90 2.85 4.84
CA ALA A 257 -13.47 1.49 4.55
C ALA A 257 -12.66 0.91 5.73
N PRO A 258 -13.13 -0.16 6.40
CA PRO A 258 -12.44 -0.75 7.54
C PRO A 258 -11.12 -1.36 7.10
N VAL A 259 -10.13 -1.26 7.98
CA VAL A 259 -8.81 -1.89 7.81
C VAL A 259 -8.59 -2.97 8.85
N THR A 260 -7.99 -4.07 8.43
CA THR A 260 -7.61 -5.19 9.30
C THR A 260 -6.10 -5.25 9.49
N TYR A 261 -5.70 -5.68 10.69
CA TYR A 261 -4.31 -5.97 11.07
C TYR A 261 -4.13 -7.48 11.35
N ASP A 262 -5.09 -8.30 10.92
CA ASP A 262 -5.09 -9.74 11.13
C ASP A 262 -4.10 -10.45 10.21
N ILE A 263 -3.00 -10.94 10.79
CA ILE A 263 -1.95 -11.68 10.05
C ILE A 263 -2.50 -12.98 9.45
N PHE A 264 -3.56 -13.58 10.02
CA PHE A 264 -4.14 -14.79 9.45
C PHE A 264 -4.89 -14.53 8.14
N SER A 265 -5.32 -13.29 7.91
CA SER A 265 -5.88 -12.86 6.62
C SER A 265 -4.80 -12.76 5.53
N GLU A 266 -3.54 -12.48 5.91
CA GLU A 266 -2.39 -12.42 5.00
C GLU A 266 -1.89 -13.82 4.57
N LEU A 267 -2.23 -14.89 5.31
CA LEU A 267 -1.77 -16.24 4.99
C LEU A 267 -2.62 -16.90 3.89
N PRO A 268 -1.98 -17.70 3.00
CA PRO A 268 -2.70 -18.50 2.02
C PRO A 268 -3.81 -19.36 2.68
N PRO A 269 -4.97 -19.56 2.03
CA PRO A 269 -6.09 -20.32 2.61
C PRO A 269 -5.70 -21.74 3.07
N ASN A 270 -4.75 -22.36 2.36
CA ASN A 270 -4.33 -23.74 2.59
C ASN A 270 -3.10 -23.88 3.50
N ALA A 271 -2.62 -22.78 4.09
CA ALA A 271 -1.44 -22.77 4.94
C ALA A 271 -1.62 -23.71 6.17
N ALA A 272 -0.57 -24.46 6.51
CA ALA A 272 -0.63 -25.43 7.61
C ALA A 272 -0.81 -24.71 8.97
N SER A 273 -0.13 -23.57 9.15
CA SER A 273 -0.28 -22.72 10.34
C SER A 273 -1.68 -22.16 10.52
N LYS A 274 -2.35 -21.83 9.42
CA LYS A 274 -3.74 -21.34 9.43
C LYS A 274 -4.71 -22.44 9.87
N ARG A 275 -4.56 -23.66 9.33
CA ARG A 275 -5.35 -24.84 9.77
C ARG A 275 -5.11 -25.17 11.24
N GLY A 276 -3.85 -25.20 11.68
CA GLY A 276 -3.51 -25.44 13.09
C GLY A 276 -4.10 -24.40 14.04
N THR A 277 -4.12 -23.13 13.64
CA THR A 277 -4.76 -22.06 14.42
C THR A 277 -6.29 -22.19 14.45
N GLN A 278 -6.91 -22.55 13.33
CA GLN A 278 -8.36 -22.81 13.28
C GLN A 278 -8.77 -23.94 14.22
N LEU A 279 -7.97 -25.01 14.33
CA LEU A 279 -8.19 -26.08 15.31
C LEU A 279 -8.12 -25.57 16.75
N LEU A 280 -7.17 -24.67 17.06
CA LEU A 280 -7.13 -24.02 18.39
C LEU A 280 -8.39 -23.18 18.64
N LEU A 281 -8.82 -22.36 17.67
CA LEU A 281 -10.01 -21.49 17.80
C LEU A 281 -11.31 -22.26 18.01
N GLN A 282 -11.42 -23.50 17.52
CA GLN A 282 -12.61 -24.34 17.71
C GLN A 282 -12.73 -24.89 19.13
N HIS A 283 -11.63 -24.99 19.88
CA HIS A 283 -11.59 -25.72 21.15
C HIS A 283 -11.05 -24.90 22.33
N LEU A 284 -10.38 -23.78 22.08
CA LEU A 284 -9.82 -22.89 23.10
C LEU A 284 -10.44 -21.49 23.01
N PRO A 285 -10.52 -20.76 24.13
CA PRO A 285 -10.88 -19.34 24.12
C PRO A 285 -9.99 -18.53 23.18
N PRO A 286 -10.55 -17.56 22.42
CA PRO A 286 -9.80 -16.77 21.43
C PRO A 286 -8.53 -16.09 21.98
N GLY A 287 -8.58 -15.57 23.21
CA GLY A 287 -7.43 -14.91 23.83
C GLY A 287 -6.30 -15.83 24.27
N GLU A 288 -6.51 -17.15 24.35
CA GLU A 288 -5.45 -18.11 24.72
C GLU A 288 -4.43 -18.31 23.58
N ILE A 289 -4.78 -17.92 22.35
CA ILE A 289 -3.91 -18.05 21.17
C ILE A 289 -2.77 -17.04 21.21
N GLY A 290 -3.01 -15.89 21.85
CA GLY A 290 -2.03 -14.82 21.97
C GLY A 290 -2.26 -14.02 23.24
N PRO A 291 -2.05 -14.61 24.43
CA PRO A 291 -2.29 -13.92 25.68
C PRO A 291 -1.32 -12.74 25.83
N LEU A 292 -1.81 -11.67 26.46
CA LEU A 292 -1.02 -10.50 26.78
C LEU A 292 -0.16 -10.80 28.00
N THR A 293 1.09 -10.35 28.00
CA THR A 293 2.01 -10.48 29.13
C THR A 293 2.35 -9.09 29.65
N VAL A 294 2.03 -8.81 30.91
CA VAL A 294 2.44 -7.61 31.62
C VAL A 294 3.64 -7.96 32.49
N LEU A 295 4.77 -7.30 32.25
CA LEU A 295 5.94 -7.34 33.11
C LEU A 295 5.88 -6.13 34.03
N ALA A 296 5.93 -6.36 35.33
CA ALA A 296 6.00 -5.31 36.33
C ALA A 296 7.34 -5.42 37.06
N ARG A 297 8.15 -4.35 36.98
CA ARG A 297 9.38 -4.24 37.76
C ARG A 297 9.21 -3.17 38.82
N LEU A 298 9.56 -3.50 40.05
CA LEU A 298 9.59 -2.56 41.17
C LEU A 298 10.95 -2.69 41.89
N PRO A 299 11.85 -1.70 41.77
CA PRO A 299 13.17 -1.77 42.39
C PRO A 299 13.08 -1.98 43.90
N GLY A 300 13.92 -2.86 44.45
CA GLY A 300 13.97 -3.15 45.88
C GLY A 300 12.80 -3.98 46.43
N GLN A 301 11.81 -4.34 45.61
CA GLN A 301 10.72 -5.23 46.00
C GLN A 301 11.02 -6.67 45.59
N ASP A 302 11.02 -7.61 46.53
CA ASP A 302 10.95 -9.03 46.18
C ASP A 302 9.49 -9.46 46.00
N PHE A 303 9.12 -9.85 44.78
CA PHE A 303 7.79 -10.32 44.44
C PHE A 303 7.48 -11.75 44.92
N ALA A 304 8.50 -12.53 45.31
CA ALA A 304 8.31 -13.84 45.92
C ALA A 304 7.88 -13.76 47.40
N SER A 305 8.22 -12.65 48.07
CA SER A 305 7.84 -12.35 49.46
C SER A 305 6.32 -12.23 49.66
N ASP A 306 5.85 -12.36 50.91
CA ASP A 306 4.42 -12.24 51.23
C ASP A 306 3.85 -10.86 50.86
N GLU A 307 4.60 -9.78 51.10
CA GLU A 307 4.19 -8.42 50.69
C GLU A 307 4.12 -8.30 49.16
N GLY A 308 5.10 -8.86 48.45
CA GLY A 308 5.14 -8.92 47.00
C GLY A 308 3.93 -9.65 46.41
N ARG A 309 3.58 -10.81 46.98
CA ARG A 309 2.41 -11.61 46.60
C ARG A 309 1.10 -10.85 46.79
N LEU A 310 0.97 -10.04 47.84
CA LEU A 310 -0.20 -9.19 48.07
C LEU A 310 -0.30 -8.07 47.03
N LYS A 311 0.82 -7.42 46.69
CA LYS A 311 0.86 -6.43 45.59
C LYS A 311 0.45 -7.05 44.26
N ILE A 312 0.96 -8.25 43.93
CA ILE A 312 0.54 -9.00 42.74
C ILE A 312 -0.96 -9.31 42.78
N ALA A 313 -1.51 -9.68 43.94
CA ALA A 313 -2.93 -9.97 44.08
C ALA A 313 -3.81 -8.73 43.81
N GLU A 314 -3.42 -7.55 44.32
CA GLU A 314 -4.12 -6.29 44.05
C GLU A 314 -4.09 -5.96 42.56
N LEU A 315 -2.91 -6.00 41.95
CA LEU A 315 -2.75 -5.74 40.51
C LEU A 315 -3.54 -6.74 39.65
N SER A 316 -3.47 -8.02 39.99
CA SER A 316 -4.20 -9.08 39.27
C SER A 316 -5.72 -8.86 39.36
N LYS A 317 -6.22 -8.41 40.50
CA LYS A 317 -7.65 -8.10 40.68
C LYS A 317 -8.07 -6.91 39.83
N ARG A 318 -7.33 -5.79 39.89
CA ARG A 318 -7.64 -4.60 39.09
C ARG A 318 -7.64 -4.91 37.59
N LEU A 319 -6.70 -5.72 37.11
CA LEU A 319 -6.66 -6.15 35.71
C LEU A 319 -7.82 -7.09 35.35
N HIS A 320 -8.24 -7.97 36.26
CA HIS A 320 -9.37 -8.87 36.02
C HIS A 320 -10.72 -8.14 35.98
N ASP A 321 -10.87 -7.07 36.76
CA ASP A 321 -12.09 -6.28 36.82
C ASP A 321 -12.30 -5.41 35.54
N LEU A 322 -11.33 -5.35 34.64
CA LEU A 322 -11.45 -4.63 33.36
C LEU A 322 -12.34 -5.36 32.35
N ALA A 323 -13.22 -4.61 31.69
CA ALA A 323 -14.04 -5.13 30.61
C ALA A 323 -13.17 -5.65 29.44
N GLY A 324 -13.44 -6.88 29.01
CA GLY A 324 -12.71 -7.57 27.93
C GLY A 324 -11.58 -8.49 28.40
N VAL A 325 -11.33 -8.59 29.72
CA VAL A 325 -10.39 -9.56 30.29
C VAL A 325 -11.14 -10.81 30.76
N ASP A 326 -10.76 -11.97 30.24
CA ASP A 326 -11.32 -13.26 30.65
C ASP A 326 -10.61 -13.81 31.89
N LYS A 327 -9.27 -13.88 31.84
CA LYS A 327 -8.45 -14.46 32.92
C LYS A 327 -7.17 -13.68 33.15
N VAL A 328 -6.70 -13.67 34.40
CA VAL A 328 -5.40 -13.11 34.78
C VAL A 328 -4.61 -14.16 35.55
N ARG A 329 -3.53 -14.65 34.96
CA ARG A 329 -2.60 -15.62 35.56
C ARG A 329 -1.41 -14.88 36.15
N SER A 330 -1.10 -15.15 37.42
CA SER A 330 0.01 -14.53 38.16
C SER A 330 0.55 -15.48 39.22
N LEU A 331 1.62 -15.10 39.94
CA LEU A 331 2.13 -15.92 41.05
C LEU A 331 1.05 -16.20 42.11
N TYR A 332 0.21 -15.20 42.39
CA TYR A 332 -0.89 -15.34 43.35
C TYR A 332 -1.98 -16.30 42.85
N ARG A 333 -2.22 -16.34 41.53
CA ARG A 333 -3.17 -17.27 40.89
C ARG A 333 -2.64 -17.81 39.56
N PRO A 334 -1.87 -18.91 39.58
CA PRO A 334 -1.30 -19.47 38.36
C PRO A 334 -2.34 -19.94 37.33
N THR A 335 -3.51 -20.38 37.81
CA THR A 335 -4.58 -20.94 36.97
C THR A 335 -5.54 -19.88 36.39
N GLY A 336 -5.49 -18.64 36.87
CA GLY A 336 -6.32 -17.54 36.37
C GLY A 336 -7.80 -17.58 36.77
N GLN A 337 -8.16 -18.29 37.84
CA GLN A 337 -9.53 -18.32 38.37
C GLN A 337 -9.96 -16.96 38.96
N ALA A 338 -11.27 -16.67 38.87
CA ALA A 338 -11.86 -15.41 39.33
C ALA A 338 -11.64 -15.13 40.84
N PRO A 339 -11.56 -13.85 41.25
CA PRO A 339 -11.51 -13.45 42.66
C PRO A 339 -12.63 -14.03 43.51
N GLY A 340 -12.28 -14.88 44.48
CA GLY A 340 -13.23 -15.48 45.43
C GLY A 340 -13.72 -16.89 45.08
N ALA A 341 -13.31 -17.46 43.94
CA ALA A 341 -13.81 -18.77 43.47
C ALA A 341 -13.11 -20.00 44.11
N VAL A 342 -12.20 -19.82 45.08
CA VAL A 342 -11.46 -20.93 45.69
C VAL A 342 -12.33 -21.65 46.71
N SER A 343 -13.03 -22.69 46.27
CA SER A 343 -13.66 -23.63 47.20
C SER A 343 -12.60 -24.56 47.77
N LEU A 344 -12.34 -24.45 49.08
CA LEU A 344 -11.43 -25.34 49.83
C LEU A 344 -11.88 -26.81 49.81
N PHE A 345 -13.14 -27.06 49.45
CA PHE A 345 -13.74 -28.39 49.37
C PHE A 345 -13.74 -28.98 47.96
N SER A 346 -13.28 -28.23 46.95
CA SER A 346 -13.15 -28.73 45.58
C SER A 346 -11.73 -29.18 45.28
N ARG A 347 -11.58 -30.32 44.59
CA ARG A 347 -10.30 -30.83 44.08
C ARG A 347 -9.58 -29.79 43.20
N SER A 348 -10.32 -28.95 42.49
CA SER A 348 -9.77 -27.85 41.68
C SER A 348 -9.21 -26.70 42.51
N GLY A 349 -9.83 -26.37 43.65
CA GLY A 349 -9.36 -25.34 44.57
C GLY A 349 -8.08 -25.76 45.30
N LEU A 350 -8.05 -27.00 45.80
CA LEU A 350 -6.86 -27.60 46.41
C LEU A 350 -5.66 -27.67 45.45
N MET A 351 -5.90 -28.07 44.19
CA MET A 351 -4.87 -28.03 43.15
C MET A 351 -4.39 -26.61 42.85
N SER A 352 -5.29 -25.62 42.79
CA SER A 352 -4.91 -24.24 42.53
C SER A 352 -4.00 -23.65 43.62
N LEU A 353 -4.24 -23.99 44.89
CA LEU A 353 -3.41 -23.60 46.03
C LEU A 353 -2.05 -24.32 46.01
N ALA A 354 -2.05 -25.62 45.69
CA ALA A 354 -0.82 -26.40 45.55
C ALA A 354 0.08 -25.87 44.42
N VAL A 355 -0.51 -25.43 43.30
CA VAL A 355 0.22 -24.82 42.19
C VAL A 355 0.74 -23.43 42.57
N ALA A 356 -0.04 -22.60 43.28
CA ALA A 356 0.40 -21.28 43.75
C ALA A 356 1.60 -21.34 44.72
N GLY A 357 1.72 -22.41 45.50
CA GLY A 357 2.89 -22.65 46.36
C GLY A 357 4.07 -23.36 45.68
N SER A 358 3.96 -23.71 44.39
CA SER A 358 4.97 -24.51 43.72
C SER A 358 6.19 -23.68 43.29
N PRO A 359 7.43 -24.23 43.39
CA PRO A 359 8.64 -23.58 42.86
C PRO A 359 8.54 -23.26 41.35
N LEU A 360 7.80 -24.09 40.60
CA LEU A 360 7.53 -23.88 39.18
C LEU A 360 6.71 -22.61 38.92
N ALA A 361 5.71 -22.31 39.75
CA ALA A 361 4.94 -21.07 39.63
C ALA A 361 5.79 -19.84 39.95
N GLU A 362 6.64 -19.93 40.98
CA GLU A 362 7.58 -18.87 41.32
C GLU A 362 8.57 -18.60 40.18
N GLU A 363 9.18 -19.65 39.61
CA GLU A 363 10.08 -19.54 38.45
C GLU A 363 9.38 -19.04 37.19
N THR A 364 8.08 -19.31 37.06
CA THR A 364 7.29 -18.86 35.92
C THR A 364 6.90 -17.38 36.06
N PHE A 365 6.54 -16.92 37.25
CA PHE A 365 5.93 -15.59 37.42
C PHE A 365 6.84 -14.56 38.10
N VAL A 366 7.99 -14.95 38.65
CA VAL A 366 8.96 -14.04 39.27
C VAL A 366 10.36 -14.33 38.76
N SER A 367 11.07 -13.27 38.39
CA SER A 367 12.43 -13.39 37.86
C SER A 367 13.45 -13.54 38.99
N LYS A 368 14.07 -14.73 39.06
CA LYS A 368 15.22 -15.00 39.93
C LYS A 368 16.50 -14.26 39.47
N ALA A 369 16.63 -14.00 38.17
CA ALA A 369 17.81 -13.32 37.60
C ALA A 369 17.97 -11.88 38.08
N THR A 370 16.87 -11.24 38.47
CA THR A 370 16.80 -9.85 38.98
C THR A 370 16.58 -9.79 40.49
N GLY A 371 16.85 -10.87 41.24
CA GLY A 371 16.64 -10.88 42.69
C GLY A 371 15.17 -10.75 43.12
N GLY A 372 14.21 -11.15 42.27
CA GLY A 372 12.78 -11.08 42.60
C GLY A 372 12.09 -9.75 42.23
N GLU A 373 12.81 -8.76 41.71
CA GLU A 373 12.27 -7.42 41.37
C GLU A 373 11.29 -7.36 40.20
N VAL A 374 11.15 -8.44 39.44
CA VAL A 374 10.30 -8.48 38.24
C VAL A 374 9.29 -9.58 38.38
N THR A 375 8.01 -9.24 38.23
CA THR A 375 6.91 -10.21 38.13
C THR A 375 6.27 -10.19 36.74
N ARG A 376 5.88 -11.37 36.28
CA ARG A 376 5.16 -11.61 35.03
C ARG A 376 3.70 -11.89 35.36
N ILE A 377 2.80 -11.22 34.65
CA ILE A 377 1.35 -11.44 34.71
C ILE A 377 0.86 -11.74 33.30
N THR A 378 0.16 -12.85 33.10
CA THR A 378 -0.40 -13.22 31.81
C THR A 378 -1.90 -12.95 31.81
N VAL A 379 -2.34 -12.04 30.95
CA VAL A 379 -3.73 -11.61 30.79
C VAL A 379 -4.30 -12.27 29.52
N VAL A 380 -5.33 -13.09 29.70
CA VAL A 380 -6.10 -13.71 28.61
C VAL A 380 -7.29 -12.81 28.34
N LEU A 381 -7.38 -12.29 27.12
CA LEU A 381 -8.49 -11.44 26.68
C LEU A 381 -9.70 -12.30 26.27
N ALA A 382 -10.90 -11.72 26.33
CA ALA A 382 -12.11 -12.39 25.87
C ALA A 382 -12.11 -12.53 24.33
N ASP A 383 -11.63 -11.49 23.65
CA ASP A 383 -11.58 -11.42 22.19
C ASP A 383 -10.25 -11.94 21.62
N GLY A 384 -10.26 -12.29 20.32
CA GLY A 384 -9.08 -12.77 19.63
C GLY A 384 -7.98 -11.70 19.51
N PRO A 385 -6.69 -12.08 19.47
CA PRO A 385 -5.57 -11.15 19.63
C PRO A 385 -5.45 -10.09 18.52
N PHE A 386 -6.06 -10.31 17.36
CA PHE A 386 -6.07 -9.41 16.20
C PHE A 386 -7.33 -8.53 16.11
N SER A 387 -8.29 -8.73 17.01
CA SER A 387 -9.56 -8.00 16.98
C SER A 387 -9.40 -6.54 17.44
N PRO A 388 -10.18 -5.60 16.88
CA PRO A 388 -10.23 -4.22 17.38
C PRO A 388 -10.58 -4.13 18.87
N GLN A 389 -11.43 -5.03 19.36
CA GLN A 389 -11.85 -5.11 20.77
C GLN A 389 -10.69 -5.53 21.69
N ALA A 390 -9.86 -6.49 21.28
CA ALA A 390 -8.67 -6.87 22.01
C ALA A 390 -7.66 -5.72 22.09
N VAL A 391 -7.46 -4.99 20.98
CA VAL A 391 -6.60 -3.79 20.96
C VAL A 391 -7.12 -2.71 21.92
N ALA A 392 -8.41 -2.41 21.88
CA ALA A 392 -9.03 -1.45 22.80
C ALA A 392 -8.92 -1.90 24.28
N THR A 393 -8.96 -3.21 24.53
CA THR A 393 -8.74 -3.76 25.88
C THR A 393 -7.29 -3.61 26.31
N ALA A 394 -6.32 -3.84 25.42
CA ALA A 394 -4.91 -3.59 25.68
C ALA A 394 -4.62 -2.10 25.94
N ASP A 395 -5.29 -1.18 25.23
CA ASP A 395 -5.27 0.25 25.55
C ASP A 395 -5.76 0.51 26.97
N ARG A 396 -6.92 -0.04 27.37
CA ARG A 396 -7.46 0.12 28.73
C ARG A 396 -6.51 -0.40 29.81
N ILE A 397 -5.85 -1.54 29.56
CA ILE A 397 -4.85 -2.11 30.46
C ILE A 397 -3.68 -1.13 30.63
N GLU A 398 -3.14 -0.58 29.54
CA GLU A 398 -2.04 0.40 29.60
C GLU A 398 -2.42 1.65 30.40
N HIS A 399 -3.60 2.21 30.16
CA HIS A 399 -4.08 3.37 30.91
C HIS A 399 -4.20 3.04 32.40
N THR A 400 -4.78 1.89 32.74
CA THR A 400 -4.92 1.45 34.15
C THR A 400 -3.55 1.27 34.83
N LEU A 401 -2.56 0.72 34.12
CA LEU A 401 -1.19 0.57 34.63
C LEU A 401 -0.49 1.92 34.83
N ASN A 402 -0.75 2.90 33.96
CA ASN A 402 -0.22 4.25 34.11
C ASN A 402 -0.92 5.04 35.24
N ASP A 403 -2.22 4.83 35.42
CA ASP A 403 -2.99 5.42 36.51
C ASP A 403 -2.48 4.92 37.88
N LEU A 404 -2.19 3.62 37.98
CA LEU A 404 -1.60 3.00 39.17
C LEU A 404 -0.26 3.63 39.59
N ARG A 405 0.52 4.16 38.66
CA ARG A 405 1.78 4.86 38.95
C ARG A 405 1.54 6.29 39.43
N SER A 406 0.42 6.88 39.02
CA SER A 406 0.09 8.29 39.23
C SER A 406 -0.75 8.54 40.49
N GLU A 407 -1.29 7.49 41.13
CA GLU A 407 -2.09 7.58 42.36
C GLU A 407 -1.29 8.18 43.54
N PRO A 408 -1.87 9.12 44.33
CA PRO A 408 -1.21 9.68 45.51
C PRO A 408 -0.94 8.59 46.57
N GLY A 409 0.34 8.38 46.92
CA GLY A 409 0.74 7.31 47.83
C GLY A 409 0.75 5.92 47.18
N ALA A 410 0.75 5.84 45.84
CA ALA A 410 0.74 4.58 45.11
C ALA A 410 1.87 3.64 45.51
N ALA A 411 1.51 2.39 45.81
CA ALA A 411 2.46 1.29 45.99
C ALA A 411 3.28 0.98 44.72
N TRP A 412 2.83 1.48 43.56
CA TRP A 412 3.42 1.24 42.24
C TRP A 412 4.10 2.48 41.64
N LYS A 413 4.35 3.54 42.43
CA LYS A 413 4.88 4.82 41.91
C LYS A 413 6.20 4.68 41.15
N GLU A 414 7.12 3.85 41.67
CA GLU A 414 8.44 3.59 41.07
C GLU A 414 8.43 2.39 40.12
N ALA A 415 7.26 1.79 39.88
CA ALA A 415 7.16 0.63 39.02
C ALA A 415 7.33 1.00 37.54
N THR A 416 7.98 0.13 36.79
CA THR A 416 7.96 0.14 35.32
C THR A 416 7.13 -1.03 34.83
N PHE A 417 6.11 -0.74 34.03
CA PHE A 417 5.25 -1.74 33.41
C PHE A 417 5.57 -1.82 31.92
N GLU A 418 5.79 -3.04 31.42
CA GLU A 418 5.99 -3.32 30.01
C GLU A 418 4.97 -4.36 29.56
N MET A 419 4.36 -4.15 28.39
CA MET A 419 3.42 -5.10 27.82
C MET A 419 4.03 -5.81 26.61
N LEU A 420 3.88 -7.13 26.59
CA LEU A 420 4.37 -7.99 25.54
C LEU A 420 3.24 -8.88 25.05
N GLY A 421 3.20 -9.17 23.76
CA GLY A 421 2.21 -10.07 23.18
C GLY A 421 1.75 -9.59 21.82
N VAL A 422 1.01 -10.47 21.13
CA VAL A 422 0.54 -10.21 19.76
C VAL A 422 -0.35 -8.96 19.72
N THR A 423 -1.30 -8.83 20.65
CA THR A 423 -2.21 -7.68 20.71
C THR A 423 -1.50 -6.36 21.00
N SER A 424 -0.52 -6.33 21.91
CA SER A 424 0.29 -5.13 22.14
C SER A 424 1.08 -4.74 20.90
N GLY A 425 1.70 -5.71 20.21
CA GLY A 425 2.41 -5.43 18.96
C GLY A 425 1.49 -4.84 17.88
N ILE A 426 0.26 -5.34 17.77
CA ILE A 426 -0.73 -4.81 16.81
C ILE A 426 -1.19 -3.42 17.20
N ARG A 427 -1.47 -3.17 18.48
CA ARG A 427 -1.84 -1.85 18.99
C ARG A 427 -0.76 -0.81 18.69
N ASP A 428 0.49 -1.14 18.98
CA ASP A 428 1.61 -0.24 18.77
C ASP A 428 1.85 -0.03 17.26
N LEU A 429 1.71 -1.08 16.45
CA LEU A 429 1.71 -0.99 14.99
C LEU A 429 0.59 -0.09 14.47
N GLN A 430 -0.63 -0.21 14.99
CA GLN A 430 -1.78 0.64 14.64
C GLN A 430 -1.49 2.10 14.95
N ARG A 431 -0.99 2.41 16.15
CA ARG A 431 -0.65 3.79 16.54
C ARG A 431 0.38 4.42 15.61
N VAL A 432 1.49 3.71 15.35
CA VAL A 432 2.56 4.23 14.47
C VAL A 432 2.05 4.40 13.03
N THR A 433 1.32 3.40 12.51
CA THR A 433 0.87 3.41 11.11
C THR A 433 -0.25 4.41 10.84
N LEU A 434 -1.10 4.71 11.82
CA LEU A 434 -2.11 5.78 11.71
C LEU A 434 -1.45 7.16 11.56
N VAL A 435 -0.45 7.43 12.40
CA VAL A 435 0.32 8.69 12.35
C VAL A 435 1.08 8.78 11.03
N ASP A 436 1.73 7.70 10.60
CA ASP A 436 2.46 7.67 9.34
C ASP A 436 1.54 7.80 8.13
N ARG A 437 0.36 7.17 8.13
CA ARG A 437 -0.64 7.32 7.07
C ARG A 437 -0.96 8.80 6.85
N GLN A 438 -1.26 9.54 7.91
CA GLN A 438 -1.57 10.97 7.82
C GLN A 438 -0.37 11.77 7.31
N ARG A 439 0.84 11.51 7.83
CA ARG A 439 2.06 12.19 7.40
C ARG A 439 2.37 11.94 5.93
N ILE A 440 2.33 10.67 5.48
CA ILE A 440 2.55 10.28 4.10
C ILE A 440 1.52 10.98 3.20
N GLN A 441 0.23 10.94 3.56
CA GLN A 441 -0.81 11.56 2.75
C GLN A 441 -0.59 13.07 2.55
N ILE A 442 -0.20 13.79 3.61
CA ILE A 442 0.08 15.21 3.54
C ILE A 442 1.36 15.49 2.74
N LEU A 443 2.48 14.84 3.10
CA LEU A 443 3.78 15.13 2.51
C LEU A 443 3.87 14.76 1.04
N VAL A 444 3.35 13.59 0.65
CA VAL A 444 3.32 13.15 -0.75
C VAL A 444 2.47 14.11 -1.59
N THR A 445 1.29 14.48 -1.11
CA THR A 445 0.43 15.44 -1.81
C THR A 445 1.10 16.79 -1.98
N LEU A 446 1.75 17.31 -0.93
CA LEU A 446 2.45 18.59 -0.99
C LEU A 446 3.65 18.55 -1.93
N ALA A 447 4.44 17.47 -1.91
CA ALA A 447 5.57 17.29 -2.82
C ALA A 447 5.12 17.24 -4.27
N VAL A 448 4.12 16.41 -4.56
CA VAL A 448 3.54 16.30 -5.91
C VAL A 448 2.92 17.63 -6.35
N PHE A 449 2.16 18.31 -5.47
CA PHE A 449 1.59 19.63 -5.73
C PHE A 449 2.69 20.67 -6.04
N ALA A 450 3.78 20.68 -5.28
CA ALA A 450 4.89 21.59 -5.51
C ALA A 450 5.54 21.36 -6.88
N VAL A 451 5.77 20.10 -7.27
CA VAL A 451 6.37 19.78 -8.57
C VAL A 451 5.43 20.19 -9.71
N ILE A 452 4.13 19.82 -9.66
CA ILE A 452 3.18 20.24 -10.71
C ILE A 452 3.00 21.77 -10.76
N LEU A 453 3.09 22.47 -9.62
CA LEU A 453 3.00 23.92 -9.55
C LEU A 453 4.21 24.57 -10.23
N ILE A 454 5.42 24.03 -10.03
CA ILE A 454 6.63 24.50 -10.70
C ILE A 454 6.52 24.31 -12.22
N LEU A 455 5.97 23.19 -12.65
CA LEU A 455 5.84 22.84 -14.08
C LEU A 455 4.73 23.61 -14.79
N LEU A 456 3.51 23.59 -14.25
CA LEU A 456 2.33 24.17 -14.90
C LEU A 456 2.14 25.65 -14.57
N ARG A 457 2.71 26.15 -13.47
CA ARG A 457 2.62 27.55 -13.00
C ARG A 457 1.18 28.10 -12.93
N ARG A 458 0.20 27.22 -12.74
CA ARG A 458 -1.23 27.54 -12.70
C ARG A 458 -1.86 26.92 -11.46
N PRO A 459 -1.96 27.64 -10.33
CA PRO A 459 -2.32 27.06 -9.04
C PRO A 459 -3.72 26.43 -9.04
N VAL A 460 -4.69 27.05 -9.72
CA VAL A 460 -6.07 26.51 -9.81
C VAL A 460 -6.13 25.17 -10.53
N VAL A 461 -5.39 25.03 -11.64
CA VAL A 461 -5.32 23.77 -12.38
C VAL A 461 -4.59 22.71 -11.55
N CYS A 462 -3.47 23.07 -10.90
CA CYS A 462 -2.71 22.17 -10.06
C CYS A 462 -3.55 21.63 -8.89
N LEU A 463 -4.28 22.51 -8.21
CA LEU A 463 -5.16 22.13 -7.11
C LEU A 463 -6.27 21.18 -7.57
N TYR A 464 -6.86 21.45 -8.75
CA TYR A 464 -7.87 20.57 -9.33
C TYR A 464 -7.31 19.19 -9.67
N LEU A 465 -6.12 19.11 -10.28
CA LEU A 465 -5.47 17.83 -10.61
C LEU A 465 -5.24 16.98 -9.35
N ILE A 466 -4.74 17.60 -8.27
CA ILE A 466 -4.60 16.93 -6.97
C ILE A 466 -5.95 16.46 -6.44
N ALA A 467 -6.97 17.33 -6.45
CA ALA A 467 -8.31 16.98 -5.97
C ALA A 467 -8.90 15.79 -6.74
N THR A 468 -8.71 15.74 -8.07
CA THR A 468 -9.21 14.62 -8.88
C THR A 468 -8.51 13.30 -8.57
N VAL A 469 -7.22 13.33 -8.22
CA VAL A 469 -6.48 12.10 -7.88
C VAL A 469 -6.78 11.63 -6.46
N VAL A 470 -6.98 12.56 -5.52
CA VAL A 470 -7.50 12.22 -4.18
C VAL A 470 -8.91 11.62 -4.29
N LEU A 471 -9.77 12.19 -5.14
CA LEU A 471 -11.09 11.62 -5.43
C LEU A 471 -10.95 10.20 -6.01
N ASN A 472 -10.08 10.00 -7.00
CA ASN A 472 -9.84 8.69 -7.58
C ASN A 472 -9.38 7.66 -6.54
N TYR A 473 -8.47 8.06 -5.63
CA TYR A 473 -8.06 7.23 -4.52
C TYR A 473 -9.23 6.78 -3.65
N LEU A 474 -10.10 7.72 -3.23
CA LEU A 474 -11.27 7.40 -2.39
C LEU A 474 -12.27 6.50 -3.13
N VAL A 475 -12.56 6.79 -4.39
CA VAL A 475 -13.44 5.96 -5.24
C VAL A 475 -12.88 4.55 -5.37
N THR A 476 -11.57 4.43 -5.61
CA THR A 476 -10.91 3.13 -5.76
C THR A 476 -10.98 2.35 -4.46
N LEU A 477 -10.69 2.98 -3.32
CA LEU A 477 -10.75 2.33 -2.02
C LEU A 477 -12.15 1.81 -1.71
N GLY A 478 -13.18 2.62 -1.93
CA GLY A 478 -14.58 2.21 -1.75
C GLY A 478 -15.01 1.11 -2.71
N LEU A 479 -14.61 1.19 -3.98
CA LEU A 479 -14.95 0.18 -4.97
C LEU A 479 -14.28 -1.17 -4.69
N VAL A 480 -13.01 -1.17 -4.30
CA VAL A 480 -12.27 -2.39 -3.91
C VAL A 480 -12.89 -3.01 -2.67
N TYR A 481 -13.16 -2.20 -1.64
CA TYR A 481 -13.80 -2.68 -0.42
C TYR A 481 -15.17 -3.32 -0.73
N LEU A 482 -16.00 -2.65 -1.54
CA LEU A 482 -17.29 -3.17 -1.98
C LEU A 482 -17.16 -4.50 -2.74
N ILE A 483 -16.20 -4.61 -3.66
CA ILE A 483 -15.95 -5.84 -4.41
C ILE A 483 -15.55 -6.98 -3.47
N LEU A 484 -14.64 -6.73 -2.53
CA LEU A 484 -14.14 -7.75 -1.62
C LEU A 484 -15.18 -8.19 -0.59
N GLU A 485 -15.99 -7.26 -0.09
CA GLU A 485 -17.13 -7.56 0.77
C GLU A 485 -18.18 -8.39 0.02
N LEU A 486 -18.43 -8.12 -1.26
CA LEU A 486 -19.33 -8.91 -2.08
C LEU A 486 -18.80 -10.33 -2.34
N ILE A 487 -17.48 -10.49 -2.48
CA ILE A 487 -16.84 -11.79 -2.72
C ILE A 487 -16.74 -12.63 -1.44
N HIS A 488 -16.33 -12.02 -0.32
CA HIS A 488 -16.08 -12.72 0.95
C HIS A 488 -17.30 -12.77 1.88
N GLY A 489 -18.33 -11.96 1.59
CA GLY A 489 -19.56 -11.88 2.36
C GLY A 489 -19.47 -10.97 3.60
N PRO A 490 -20.53 -10.95 4.43
CA PRO A 490 -20.69 -10.00 5.55
C PRO A 490 -19.65 -10.14 6.68
N GLY A 491 -18.80 -11.17 6.64
CA GLY A 491 -17.75 -11.44 7.62
C GLY A 491 -16.36 -10.94 7.19
N TYR A 492 -16.26 -10.16 6.11
CA TYR A 492 -14.98 -9.62 5.64
C TYR A 492 -14.40 -8.63 6.68
N PRO A 493 -13.20 -8.85 7.22
CA PRO A 493 -12.65 -8.04 8.31
C PRO A 493 -12.19 -6.64 7.88
N GLY A 494 -12.19 -6.35 6.57
CA GLY A 494 -11.71 -5.11 5.99
C GLY A 494 -10.44 -5.30 5.16
N LEU A 495 -10.00 -4.20 4.55
CA LEU A 495 -8.81 -4.14 3.70
C LEU A 495 -7.54 -4.31 4.54
N ASP A 496 -6.48 -4.85 3.95
CA ASP A 496 -5.17 -4.86 4.61
C ASP A 496 -4.73 -3.42 4.94
N TRP A 497 -4.22 -3.22 6.14
CA TRP A 497 -3.82 -1.89 6.63
C TRP A 497 -2.76 -1.19 5.75
N LYS A 498 -1.98 -1.92 4.95
CA LYS A 498 -0.99 -1.36 4.01
C LYS A 498 -1.66 -0.85 2.74
N ALA A 499 -2.80 -1.43 2.34
CA ALA A 499 -3.48 -1.12 1.09
C ALA A 499 -3.82 0.36 0.93
N PRO A 500 -4.47 1.05 1.91
CA PRO A 500 -4.77 2.48 1.76
C PRO A 500 -3.53 3.35 1.60
N ILE A 501 -2.38 2.95 2.16
CA ILE A 501 -1.15 3.74 2.14
C ILE A 501 -0.46 3.60 0.78
N PHE A 502 -0.17 2.36 0.35
CA PHE A 502 0.48 2.14 -0.94
C PHE A 502 -0.42 2.52 -2.12
N LEU A 503 -1.74 2.27 -2.04
CA LEU A 503 -2.69 2.74 -3.03
C LEU A 503 -2.65 4.26 -3.17
N PHE A 504 -2.65 4.99 -2.05
CA PHE A 504 -2.57 6.44 -2.07
C PHE A 504 -1.26 6.91 -2.71
N VAL A 505 -0.13 6.41 -2.23
CA VAL A 505 1.19 6.86 -2.69
C VAL A 505 1.35 6.56 -4.17
N ILE A 506 1.02 5.36 -4.62
CA ILE A 506 1.21 4.97 -6.03
C ILE A 506 0.24 5.74 -6.94
N LEU A 507 -1.04 5.86 -6.60
CA LEU A 507 -1.98 6.62 -7.43
C LEU A 507 -1.64 8.11 -7.49
N VAL A 508 -1.24 8.71 -6.35
CA VAL A 508 -0.89 10.14 -6.31
C VAL A 508 0.46 10.41 -6.94
N ALA A 509 1.46 9.55 -6.76
CA ALA A 509 2.77 9.74 -7.35
C ALA A 509 2.74 9.45 -8.86
N VAL A 510 2.30 8.24 -9.24
CA VAL A 510 2.35 7.74 -10.63
C VAL A 510 1.22 8.30 -11.50
N GLY A 511 0.05 8.59 -10.91
CA GLY A 511 -1.09 9.12 -11.65
C GLY A 511 -0.89 10.52 -12.22
N GLN A 512 0.05 11.31 -11.69
CA GLN A 512 0.25 12.71 -12.15
C GLN A 512 1.07 12.86 -13.43
N ASP A 513 1.95 11.91 -13.73
CA ASP A 513 2.85 11.85 -14.91
C ASP A 513 2.18 12.28 -16.22
N TYR A 514 0.89 12.10 -16.21
CA TYR A 514 0.04 11.62 -17.24
C TYR A 514 -1.05 12.69 -17.44
N ASN A 515 -1.50 13.27 -16.31
CA ASN A 515 -2.12 14.58 -16.24
C ASN A 515 -1.18 15.67 -16.77
N ILE A 516 0.12 15.62 -16.44
CA ILE A 516 1.11 16.58 -16.96
C ILE A 516 1.21 16.47 -18.49
N PHE A 517 1.38 15.26 -19.04
CA PHE A 517 1.45 15.08 -20.50
C PHE A 517 0.19 15.59 -21.21
N LEU A 518 -1.00 15.24 -20.73
CA LEU A 518 -2.25 15.69 -21.33
C LEU A 518 -2.38 17.22 -21.25
N THR A 519 -2.20 17.80 -20.06
CA THR A 519 -2.40 19.24 -19.84
C THR A 519 -1.37 20.08 -20.59
N THR A 520 -0.11 19.66 -20.61
CA THR A 520 0.94 20.34 -21.38
C THR A 520 0.62 20.32 -22.87
N ARG A 521 0.21 19.16 -23.40
CA ARG A 521 -0.18 19.06 -24.81
C ARG A 521 -1.43 19.87 -25.15
N ILE A 522 -2.42 19.90 -24.27
CA ILE A 522 -3.60 20.76 -24.42
C ILE A 522 -3.17 22.22 -24.48
N PHE A 523 -2.29 22.67 -23.58
CA PHE A 523 -1.83 24.06 -23.54
C PHE A 523 -0.99 24.44 -24.76
N GLU A 524 -0.14 23.53 -25.27
CA GLU A 524 0.58 23.72 -26.53
C GLU A 524 -0.37 23.91 -27.72
N GLU A 525 -1.39 23.04 -27.83
CA GLU A 525 -2.35 23.11 -28.93
C GLU A 525 -3.33 24.29 -28.79
N GLN A 526 -3.67 24.71 -27.56
CA GLN A 526 -4.48 25.90 -27.30
C GLN A 526 -3.82 27.18 -27.79
N GLN A 527 -2.48 27.28 -27.67
CA GLN A 527 -1.73 28.42 -28.21
C GLN A 527 -1.81 28.49 -29.74
N ARG A 528 -2.02 27.36 -30.43
CA ARG A 528 -2.05 27.28 -31.90
C ARG A 528 -3.46 27.38 -32.48
N LEU A 529 -4.42 26.68 -31.88
CA LEU A 529 -5.76 26.46 -32.45
C LEU A 529 -6.87 27.18 -31.67
N GLY A 530 -6.54 27.84 -30.57
CA GLY A 530 -7.51 28.47 -29.67
C GLY A 530 -8.03 27.54 -28.56
N PRO A 531 -8.83 28.07 -27.62
CA PRO A 531 -9.10 27.43 -26.33
C PRO A 531 -9.80 26.06 -26.42
N LEU A 532 -10.91 25.96 -27.16
CA LEU A 532 -11.70 24.73 -27.25
C LEU A 532 -11.13 23.74 -28.29
N ALA A 533 -10.66 24.25 -29.44
CA ALA A 533 -10.07 23.43 -30.48
C ALA A 533 -8.73 22.81 -30.04
N GLY A 534 -7.95 23.52 -29.22
CA GLY A 534 -6.74 22.98 -28.60
C GLY A 534 -7.02 21.82 -27.65
N ILE A 535 -8.07 21.90 -26.82
CA ILE A 535 -8.50 20.79 -25.94
C ILE A 535 -8.90 19.58 -26.80
N HIS A 536 -9.72 19.80 -27.84
CA HIS A 536 -10.16 18.73 -28.74
C HIS A 536 -8.96 18.03 -29.40
N ARG A 537 -8.05 18.80 -30.00
CA ARG A 537 -6.88 18.25 -30.70
C ARG A 537 -5.93 17.52 -29.75
N GLY A 538 -5.69 18.10 -28.57
CA GLY A 538 -4.88 17.49 -27.52
C GLY A 538 -5.43 16.14 -27.08
N LEU A 539 -6.74 16.04 -26.82
CA LEU A 539 -7.38 14.80 -26.38
C LEU A 539 -7.32 13.71 -27.45
N VAL A 540 -7.60 14.05 -28.71
CA VAL A 540 -7.61 13.06 -29.82
C VAL A 540 -6.21 12.54 -30.14
N GLN A 541 -5.17 13.38 -30.04
CA GLN A 541 -3.79 12.96 -30.31
C GLN A 541 -3.17 12.13 -29.18
N THR A 542 -3.52 12.43 -27.94
CA THR A 542 -2.87 11.80 -26.76
C THR A 542 -3.67 10.61 -26.21
N GLY A 543 -4.99 10.54 -26.45
CA GLY A 543 -5.86 9.53 -25.86
C GLY A 543 -5.45 8.09 -26.13
N GLY A 544 -5.01 7.78 -27.37
CA GLY A 544 -4.55 6.44 -27.72
C GLY A 544 -3.27 6.01 -26.99
N ILE A 545 -2.31 6.93 -26.82
CA ILE A 545 -1.07 6.67 -26.10
C ILE A 545 -1.37 6.53 -24.60
N ILE A 546 -2.10 7.48 -24.02
CA ILE A 546 -2.52 7.47 -22.61
C ILE A 546 -3.23 6.16 -22.25
N THR A 547 -4.16 5.70 -23.10
CA THR A 547 -4.90 4.46 -22.87
C THR A 547 -4.00 3.24 -22.94
N SER A 548 -3.06 3.22 -23.89
CA SER A 548 -2.11 2.12 -24.03
C SER A 548 -1.22 2.00 -22.79
N CYS A 549 -0.66 3.11 -22.31
CA CYS A 549 0.16 3.13 -21.12
C CYS A 549 -0.67 2.77 -19.86
N GLY A 550 -1.88 3.31 -19.72
CA GLY A 550 -2.79 2.96 -18.62
C GLY A 550 -3.17 1.48 -18.58
N ILE A 551 -3.41 0.84 -19.72
CA ILE A 551 -3.68 -0.61 -19.80
C ILE A 551 -2.43 -1.42 -19.44
N ILE A 552 -1.24 -1.02 -19.92
CA ILE A 552 0.01 -1.71 -19.58
C ILE A 552 0.27 -1.63 -18.08
N MET A 553 0.14 -0.44 -17.50
CA MET A 553 0.35 -0.22 -16.07
C MET A 553 -0.71 -0.94 -15.22
N ALA A 554 -1.98 -0.96 -15.65
CA ALA A 554 -3.01 -1.76 -14.98
C ALA A 554 -2.70 -3.26 -15.05
N ALA A 555 -2.17 -3.75 -16.18
CA ALA A 555 -1.75 -5.14 -16.32
C ALA A 555 -0.53 -5.48 -15.45
N THR A 556 0.40 -4.54 -15.23
CA THR A 556 1.55 -4.77 -14.34
C THR A 556 1.11 -4.85 -12.89
N PHE A 557 0.26 -3.95 -12.41
CA PHE A 557 -0.27 -4.07 -11.04
C PHE A 557 -1.22 -5.26 -10.88
N GLY A 558 -2.02 -5.55 -11.91
CA GLY A 558 -2.89 -6.72 -11.93
C GLY A 558 -2.12 -8.04 -11.89
N SER A 559 -0.84 -8.06 -12.25
CA SER A 559 0.00 -9.26 -12.14
C SER A 559 0.18 -9.72 -10.69
N MET A 560 0.09 -8.81 -9.72
CA MET A 560 0.21 -9.14 -8.28
C MET A 560 -0.91 -10.06 -7.80
N ILE A 561 -2.02 -10.15 -8.55
CA ILE A 561 -3.11 -11.11 -8.31
C ILE A 561 -2.65 -12.56 -8.46
N SER A 562 -1.58 -12.83 -9.21
CA SER A 562 -0.99 -14.18 -9.30
C SER A 562 -0.09 -14.53 -8.10
N GLY A 563 0.14 -13.58 -7.19
CA GLY A 563 0.83 -13.81 -5.93
C GLY A 563 0.11 -14.86 -5.07
N SER A 564 0.85 -15.57 -4.22
CA SER A 564 0.27 -16.56 -3.32
C SER A 564 -0.29 -15.95 -2.03
N LEU A 565 0.00 -14.67 -1.77
CA LEU A 565 -0.50 -13.93 -0.62
C LEU A 565 -1.79 -13.19 -0.98
N PRO A 566 -2.89 -13.36 -0.21
CA PRO A 566 -4.13 -12.60 -0.39
C PRO A 566 -3.92 -11.08 -0.41
N GLU A 567 -3.05 -10.56 0.46
CA GLU A 567 -2.74 -9.12 0.50
C GLU A 567 -2.14 -8.59 -0.81
N MET A 568 -1.36 -9.40 -1.54
CA MET A 568 -0.79 -9.01 -2.83
C MET A 568 -1.87 -8.96 -3.92
N ALA A 569 -2.81 -9.89 -3.88
CA ALA A 569 -3.92 -9.91 -4.82
C ALA A 569 -4.88 -8.73 -4.60
N GLU A 570 -5.17 -8.42 -3.34
CA GLU A 570 -5.94 -7.22 -2.96
C GLU A 570 -5.25 -5.95 -3.45
N MET A 571 -3.95 -5.78 -3.16
CA MET A 571 -3.19 -4.62 -3.57
C MET A 571 -3.11 -4.48 -5.10
N GLY A 572 -2.89 -5.59 -5.81
CA GLY A 572 -2.85 -5.64 -7.27
C GLY A 572 -4.15 -5.23 -7.91
N MET A 573 -5.27 -5.75 -7.38
CA MET A 573 -6.61 -5.37 -7.83
C MET A 573 -6.89 -3.89 -7.57
N ALA A 574 -6.55 -3.39 -6.37
CA ALA A 574 -6.76 -2.00 -6.01
C ALA A 574 -5.99 -1.03 -6.90
N LEU A 575 -4.70 -1.29 -7.11
CA LEU A 575 -3.84 -0.46 -7.94
C LEU A 575 -4.26 -0.53 -9.42
N ALA A 576 -4.52 -1.72 -9.96
CA ALA A 576 -4.98 -1.88 -11.34
C ALA A 576 -6.30 -1.12 -11.58
N LEU A 577 -7.27 -1.26 -10.68
CA LEU A 577 -8.56 -0.58 -10.80
C LEU A 577 -8.42 0.93 -10.67
N GLY A 578 -7.62 1.43 -9.72
CA GLY A 578 -7.40 2.86 -9.56
C GLY A 578 -6.70 3.50 -10.76
N ILE A 579 -5.78 2.77 -11.40
CA ILE A 579 -5.13 3.22 -12.64
C ILE A 579 -6.09 3.24 -13.81
N LEU A 580 -6.96 2.24 -13.94
CA LEU A 580 -7.99 2.21 -14.98
C LEU A 580 -9.00 3.35 -14.79
N LEU A 581 -9.43 3.60 -13.56
CA LEU A 581 -10.30 4.73 -13.23
C LEU A 581 -9.63 6.07 -13.54
N ASP A 582 -8.35 6.25 -13.18
CA ASP A 582 -7.62 7.46 -13.55
C ASP A 582 -7.56 7.64 -15.07
N THR A 583 -7.21 6.56 -15.78
CA THR A 583 -7.02 6.57 -17.24
C THR A 583 -8.32 6.86 -17.98
N PHE A 584 -9.41 6.18 -17.63
CA PHE A 584 -10.67 6.20 -18.41
C PHE A 584 -11.74 7.15 -17.86
N VAL A 585 -11.62 7.61 -16.62
CA VAL A 585 -12.61 8.49 -16.00
C VAL A 585 -11.99 9.84 -15.70
N VAL A 586 -10.94 9.87 -14.87
CA VAL A 586 -10.35 11.14 -14.44
C VAL A 586 -9.78 11.91 -15.62
N ARG A 587 -8.90 11.27 -16.39
CA ARG A 587 -8.11 11.98 -17.38
C ARG A 587 -8.82 12.23 -18.70
N THR A 588 -9.63 11.29 -19.13
CA THR A 588 -10.36 11.41 -20.40
C THR A 588 -11.63 12.25 -20.25
N ILE A 589 -12.21 12.33 -19.04
CA ILE A 589 -13.50 13.00 -18.81
C ILE A 589 -13.36 14.19 -17.86
N LEU A 590 -12.97 13.97 -16.59
CA LEU A 590 -13.00 15.03 -15.56
C LEU A 590 -12.02 16.18 -15.87
N VAL A 591 -10.80 15.88 -16.30
CA VAL A 591 -9.77 16.90 -16.56
C VAL A 591 -10.13 17.78 -17.77
N PRO A 592 -10.46 17.22 -18.96
CA PRO A 592 -10.87 18.04 -20.11
C PRO A 592 -12.17 18.81 -19.87
N ALA A 593 -13.13 18.24 -19.16
CA ALA A 593 -14.39 18.93 -18.83
C ALA A 593 -14.13 20.19 -18.00
N PHE A 594 -13.29 20.10 -16.97
CA PHE A 594 -12.93 21.25 -16.14
C PHE A 594 -12.13 22.30 -16.92
N LEU A 595 -11.15 21.89 -17.72
CA LEU A 595 -10.40 22.82 -18.57
C LEU A 595 -11.30 23.53 -19.58
N ALA A 596 -12.28 22.82 -20.15
CA ALA A 596 -13.27 23.41 -21.05
C ALA A 596 -14.18 24.42 -20.33
N MET A 597 -14.55 24.17 -19.07
CA MET A 597 -15.30 25.13 -18.26
C MET A 597 -14.48 26.40 -17.97
N LEU A 598 -13.22 26.24 -17.56
CA LEU A 598 -12.31 27.38 -17.35
C LEU A 598 -12.12 28.19 -18.63
N ALA A 599 -11.86 27.50 -19.75
CA ALA A 599 -11.68 28.13 -21.04
C ALA A 599 -12.93 28.90 -21.52
N LYS A 600 -14.13 28.35 -21.30
CA LYS A 600 -15.39 29.07 -21.58
C LYS A 600 -15.53 30.30 -20.69
N ARG A 601 -15.26 30.17 -19.38
CA ARG A 601 -15.34 31.29 -18.42
C ARG A 601 -14.38 32.42 -18.80
N ASP A 602 -13.13 32.11 -19.08
CA ASP A 602 -12.10 33.09 -19.43
C ASP A 602 -12.42 33.77 -20.77
N TYR A 603 -12.98 33.03 -21.73
CA TYR A 603 -13.47 33.59 -23.00
C TYR A 603 -14.67 34.54 -22.79
N THR A 604 -15.63 34.18 -21.93
CA THR A 604 -16.77 35.05 -21.58
C THR A 604 -16.34 36.34 -20.87
N ILE A 605 -15.32 36.27 -20.02
CA ILE A 605 -14.75 37.44 -19.32
C ILE A 605 -13.96 38.34 -20.28
N ALA A 606 -13.20 37.76 -21.22
CA ALA A 606 -12.36 38.52 -22.15
C ALA A 606 -13.13 39.19 -23.30
N CYS A 607 -14.32 38.68 -23.65
CA CYS A 607 -15.12 39.24 -24.75
C CYS A 607 -16.59 39.45 -24.34
N PRO A 608 -16.88 40.41 -23.44
CA PRO A 608 -18.25 40.65 -22.94
C PRO A 608 -19.22 41.12 -24.04
N GLN A 609 -18.72 41.80 -25.09
CA GLN A 609 -19.55 42.38 -26.15
C GLN A 609 -20.20 41.33 -27.09
N MET A 610 -19.59 40.16 -27.28
CA MET A 610 -20.20 39.10 -28.12
C MET A 610 -21.25 38.27 -27.37
N SER A 611 -21.15 38.18 -26.04
CA SER A 611 -22.17 37.51 -25.22
C SER A 611 -23.49 38.28 -25.17
N GLN A 612 -23.45 39.61 -25.31
CA GLN A 612 -24.66 40.43 -25.45
C GLN A 612 -25.30 40.26 -26.84
N MET A 613 -24.52 40.19 -27.93
CA MET A 613 -25.07 39.91 -29.27
C MET A 613 -25.72 38.52 -29.38
N ALA A 614 -25.15 37.49 -28.76
CA ALA A 614 -25.73 36.14 -28.77
C ALA A 614 -26.97 35.98 -27.86
N ALA A 615 -27.14 36.87 -26.87
CA ALA A 615 -28.37 36.95 -26.08
C ALA A 615 -29.47 37.72 -26.82
N ASP A 616 -29.10 38.81 -27.52
CA ASP A 616 -30.02 39.62 -28.33
C ASP A 616 -30.56 38.85 -29.56
N ASP A 617 -29.75 37.96 -30.17
CA ASP A 617 -30.18 37.09 -31.26
C ASP A 617 -31.13 35.97 -30.80
N LYS A 618 -31.12 35.61 -29.51
CA LYS A 618 -32.07 34.65 -28.92
C LYS A 618 -33.39 35.28 -28.49
N GLU A 619 -33.45 36.60 -28.33
CA GLU A 619 -34.70 37.33 -28.11
C GLU A 619 -35.40 37.73 -29.42
N LYS A 620 -34.72 37.61 -30.57
CA LYS A 620 -35.24 38.00 -31.90
C LYS A 620 -35.57 36.84 -32.84
N GLY A 621 -35.40 35.59 -32.43
CA GLY A 621 -35.82 34.39 -33.16
C GLY A 621 -36.76 33.55 -32.32
#